data_AF-X1U5H8-F1
#
_entry.id   AF-X1U5H8-F1
#
_cell.length_a   1.000
_cell.length_b   1.000
_cell.length_c   1.000
_cell.angle_alpha   90.00
_cell.angle_beta   90.00
_cell.angle_gamma   90.00
#
_symmetry.space_group_name_H-M   'P 1'
#
loop_
_entity.id
_entity.type
_entity.pdbx_description
1 polymer ?
#
loop_
_entity_poly.entity_id
_entity_poly.type
_entity_poly.pdbx_seq_one_letter_code
_entity_poly.pdbx_strand_id
1 'polypeptide(L)'
;GQGIKVSRGFTQVNPFQMWGTHQDCRDNFRPCFLCDPQDQPAYIMLVGAGNYPTPQDFMNEARIMGVSKRIPFIPKDLELGKTIIYLAHPKSCEVKEPVALQQAMAIAEGSETNQPRLLETEKVEKALGIFTAFIPQRVEKLVWESELEGEQGELYKASLEKRGITPIVIPSGDKDHK
;
A
#
# COMPACT_ATOMS: atom_id res chain seq x y z
N GLY A 1 -13.01 -0.25 -13.01
CA GLY A 1 -11.78 -0.88 -12.48
C GLY A 1 -12.09 -2.28 -12.00
N GLN A 2 -11.18 -3.24 -12.14
CA GLN A 2 -11.37 -4.69 -11.90
C GLN A 2 -11.70 -5.11 -10.44
N GLY A 3 -12.22 -4.24 -9.57
CA GLY A 3 -12.69 -4.65 -8.24
C GLY A 3 -11.62 -5.29 -7.35
N ILE A 4 -10.37 -4.81 -7.42
CA ILE A 4 -9.26 -5.39 -6.65
C ILE A 4 -9.43 -5.06 -5.16
N LYS A 5 -9.54 -6.12 -4.34
CA LYS A 5 -9.47 -6.01 -2.88
C LYS A 5 -8.03 -5.86 -2.44
N VAL A 6 -7.64 -4.64 -2.07
CA VAL A 6 -6.31 -4.36 -1.52
C VAL A 6 -6.27 -4.77 -0.05
N SER A 7 -5.26 -5.54 0.33
CA SER A 7 -5.02 -5.95 1.72
C SER A 7 -3.78 -5.25 2.32
N ARG A 8 -3.54 -5.42 3.62
CA ARG A 8 -2.29 -4.95 4.26
C ARG A 8 -1.05 -5.72 3.78
N GLY A 9 -1.25 -6.92 3.23
CA GLY A 9 -0.21 -7.73 2.60
C GLY A 9 -0.10 -7.44 1.10
N PHE A 10 0.61 -8.30 0.40
CA PHE A 10 0.81 -8.17 -1.04
C PHE A 10 -0.44 -8.57 -1.81
N THR A 11 -0.86 -7.70 -2.73
CA THR A 11 -1.88 -7.99 -3.74
C THR A 11 -1.22 -7.88 -5.10
N GLN A 12 -1.06 -8.99 -5.81
CA GLN A 12 -0.40 -8.98 -7.12
C GLN A 12 -1.29 -8.28 -8.15
N VAL A 13 -0.68 -7.42 -8.96
CA VAL A 13 -1.34 -6.66 -10.02
C VAL A 13 -0.44 -6.53 -11.24
N ASN A 14 -1.03 -6.14 -12.37
CA ASN A 14 -0.29 -5.58 -13.48
C ASN A 14 -0.74 -4.11 -13.67
N PRO A 15 0.08 -3.14 -13.25
CA PRO A 15 -0.22 -1.70 -13.33
C PRO A 15 -0.63 -1.23 -14.72
N PHE A 16 0.12 -1.65 -15.74
CA PHE A 16 -0.13 -1.27 -17.13
C PHE A 16 -1.49 -1.77 -17.61
N GLN A 17 -1.83 -3.02 -17.30
CA GLN A 17 -3.14 -3.59 -17.66
C GLN A 17 -4.30 -2.98 -16.84
N MET A 18 -4.04 -2.49 -15.63
CA MET A 18 -5.07 -1.93 -14.77
C MET A 18 -5.45 -0.49 -15.10
N TRP A 19 -4.46 0.37 -15.35
CA TRP A 19 -4.70 1.81 -15.55
C TRP A 19 -3.94 2.42 -16.74
N GLY A 20 -3.10 1.64 -17.44
CA GLY A 20 -2.38 2.11 -18.63
C GLY A 20 -1.40 3.25 -18.35
N THR A 21 -0.92 3.89 -19.41
CA THR A 21 -0.05 5.07 -19.33
C THR A 21 -0.90 6.32 -19.12
N HIS A 22 -0.58 7.09 -18.09
CA HIS A 22 -1.26 8.36 -17.82
C HIS A 22 -0.80 9.42 -18.82
N GLN A 23 -1.74 9.99 -19.58
CA GLN A 23 -1.49 11.14 -20.44
C GLN A 23 -1.55 12.42 -19.58
N ASP A 24 -0.67 13.40 -19.86
CA ASP A 24 -0.64 14.72 -19.19
C ASP A 24 -0.19 14.75 -17.71
N CYS A 25 0.67 13.80 -17.32
CA CYS A 25 1.34 13.83 -16.01
C CYS A 25 2.20 15.10 -15.85
N ARG A 26 1.85 15.95 -14.88
CA ARG A 26 2.59 17.20 -14.54
C ARG A 26 3.77 16.98 -13.60
N ASP A 27 4.02 15.74 -13.18
CA ASP A 27 5.10 15.42 -12.24
C ASP A 27 6.47 15.52 -12.94
N ASN A 28 7.39 16.25 -12.31
CA ASN A 28 8.74 16.47 -12.82
C ASN A 28 9.72 15.32 -12.52
N PHE A 29 9.28 14.26 -11.84
CA PHE A 29 10.11 13.11 -11.50
C PHE A 29 9.88 11.96 -12.49
N ARG A 30 10.89 11.66 -13.31
CA ARG A 30 10.89 10.49 -14.20
C ARG A 30 11.94 9.47 -13.77
N PRO A 31 11.65 8.16 -13.86
CA PRO A 31 10.35 7.58 -14.25
C PRO A 31 9.32 7.64 -13.10
N CYS A 32 8.10 8.09 -13.39
CA CYS A 32 6.98 8.02 -12.44
C CYS A 32 6.27 6.67 -12.62
N PHE A 33 6.39 5.77 -11.64
CA PHE A 33 5.81 4.42 -11.69
C PHE A 33 4.27 4.38 -11.80
N LEU A 34 3.59 5.49 -11.50
CA LEU A 34 2.16 5.63 -11.73
C LEU A 34 1.84 6.11 -13.16
N CYS A 35 2.61 7.06 -13.69
CA CYS A 35 2.34 7.65 -15.00
C CYS A 35 2.83 6.77 -16.16
N ASP A 36 3.93 6.06 -15.97
CA ASP A 36 4.51 5.14 -16.96
C ASP A 36 4.72 3.74 -16.36
N PRO A 37 3.62 3.05 -16.02
CA PRO A 37 3.70 1.70 -15.49
C PRO A 37 4.23 0.73 -16.55
N GLN A 38 5.16 -0.12 -16.14
CA GLN A 38 5.68 -1.19 -16.99
C GLN A 38 4.68 -2.35 -17.06
N ASP A 39 4.62 -3.04 -18.21
CA ASP A 39 3.81 -4.26 -18.40
C ASP A 39 4.48 -5.48 -17.74
N GLN A 40 4.57 -5.43 -16.41
CA GLN A 40 5.18 -6.46 -15.58
C GLN A 40 4.42 -6.62 -14.26
N PRO A 41 4.53 -7.81 -13.61
CA PRO A 41 3.95 -8.01 -12.30
C PRO A 41 4.47 -7.00 -11.28
N ALA A 42 3.56 -6.43 -10.50
CA ALA A 42 3.84 -5.58 -9.37
C ALA A 42 2.93 -5.96 -8.19
N TYR A 43 3.12 -5.31 -7.04
CA TYR A 43 2.27 -5.53 -5.89
C TYR A 43 1.67 -4.24 -5.34
N ILE A 44 0.45 -4.32 -4.81
CA ILE A 44 -0.17 -3.24 -4.03
C ILE A 44 -0.28 -3.67 -2.57
N MET A 45 0.01 -2.76 -1.65
CA MET A 45 -0.20 -2.93 -0.22
C MET A 45 -0.95 -1.75 0.39
N LEU A 46 -1.85 -2.04 1.33
CA LEU A 46 -2.61 -1.03 2.06
C LEU A 46 -1.81 -0.46 3.23
N VAL A 47 -1.71 0.86 3.29
CA VAL A 47 -1.33 1.62 4.48
C VAL A 47 -2.60 1.92 5.26
N GLY A 48 -2.60 1.55 6.55
CA GLY A 48 -3.80 1.62 7.38
C GLY A 48 -4.00 3.02 7.99
N ALA A 49 -5.23 3.52 7.89
CA ALA A 49 -5.63 4.82 8.43
C ALA A 49 -5.55 4.94 9.97
N GLY A 50 -5.38 3.82 10.68
CA GLY A 50 -5.22 3.81 12.13
C GLY A 50 -3.86 4.32 12.62
N ASN A 51 -2.79 4.06 11.86
CA ASN A 51 -1.44 4.54 12.18
C ASN A 51 -1.07 5.80 11.39
N TYR A 52 -1.59 5.91 10.17
CA TYR A 52 -1.36 7.05 9.28
C TYR A 52 -2.71 7.63 8.87
N PRO A 53 -3.26 8.63 9.58
CA PRO A 53 -4.58 9.18 9.30
C PRO A 53 -4.77 9.65 7.85
N THR A 54 -3.70 10.10 7.23
CA THR A 54 -3.63 10.54 5.84
C THR A 54 -2.42 9.93 5.11
N PRO A 55 -2.45 9.86 3.76
CA PRO A 55 -1.27 9.45 3.00
C PRO A 55 -0.05 10.36 3.22
N GLN A 56 -0.30 11.64 3.52
CA GLN A 56 0.76 12.62 3.73
C GLN A 56 1.56 12.32 5.00
N ASP A 57 0.92 11.81 6.05
CA ASP A 57 1.59 11.40 7.29
C ASP A 57 2.65 10.33 7.01
N PHE A 58 2.31 9.35 6.17
CA PHE A 58 3.24 8.32 5.72
C PHE A 58 4.37 8.90 4.86
N MET A 59 4.03 9.80 3.92
CA MET A 59 5.03 10.42 3.04
C MET A 59 6.03 11.28 3.80
N ASN A 60 5.62 11.95 4.87
CA ASN A 60 6.51 12.74 5.73
C ASN A 60 7.54 11.84 6.43
N GLU A 61 7.10 10.74 7.03
CA GLU A 61 7.99 9.74 7.64
C GLU A 61 8.91 9.11 6.59
N ALA A 62 8.34 8.67 5.47
CA ALA A 62 9.08 8.01 4.39
C ALA A 62 10.16 8.92 3.77
N ARG A 63 9.94 10.24 3.72
CA ARG A 63 10.95 11.19 3.25
C ARG A 63 12.14 11.29 4.19
N ILE A 64 11.92 11.15 5.51
CA ILE A 64 12.97 11.29 6.53
C ILE A 64 13.72 9.97 6.72
N MET A 65 12.99 8.85 6.77
CA MET A 65 13.53 7.55 7.20
C MET A 65 13.55 6.49 6.10
N GLY A 66 12.94 6.77 4.95
CA GLY A 66 12.65 5.77 3.93
C GLY A 66 11.38 4.98 4.21
N VAL A 67 10.98 4.14 3.25
CA VAL A 67 9.78 3.31 3.36
C VAL A 67 10.12 2.01 4.09
N SER A 68 9.44 1.75 5.20
CA SER A 68 9.47 0.46 5.89
C SER A 68 8.05 -0.03 6.16
N LYS A 69 7.82 -1.33 5.97
CA LYS A 69 6.50 -1.93 6.20
C LYS A 69 6.63 -3.39 6.60
N ARG A 70 5.98 -3.75 7.71
CA ARG A 70 5.84 -5.15 8.14
C ARG A 70 5.00 -5.93 7.14
N ILE A 71 5.50 -7.09 6.74
CA ILE A 71 4.84 -7.99 5.78
C ILE A 71 4.52 -9.35 6.45
N PRO A 72 3.39 -9.97 6.12
CA PRO A 72 3.02 -11.28 6.69
C PRO A 72 3.80 -12.45 6.06
N PHE A 73 4.19 -12.32 4.79
CA PHE A 73 4.96 -13.29 4.04
C PHE A 73 5.70 -12.58 2.90
N ILE A 74 6.70 -13.24 2.33
CA ILE A 74 7.45 -12.77 1.16
C ILE A 74 6.91 -13.52 -0.07
N PRO A 75 6.38 -12.84 -1.10
CA PRO A 75 5.95 -13.46 -2.34
C PRO A 75 7.12 -14.16 -3.03
N LYS A 76 6.86 -15.29 -3.70
CA LYS A 76 7.91 -16.07 -4.39
C LYS A 76 8.58 -15.28 -5.52
N ASP A 77 7.80 -14.45 -6.20
CA ASP A 77 8.24 -13.70 -7.39
C ASP A 77 8.66 -12.26 -7.04
N LEU A 78 8.87 -11.96 -5.75
CA LEU A 78 9.39 -10.66 -5.32
C LEU A 78 10.90 -10.61 -5.54
N GLU A 79 11.33 -9.77 -6.48
CA GLU A 79 12.74 -9.49 -6.74
C GLU A 79 13.12 -8.14 -6.14
N LEU A 80 13.98 -8.16 -5.11
CA LEU A 80 14.52 -6.94 -4.49
C LEU A 80 15.33 -6.14 -5.51
N GLY A 81 15.21 -4.81 -5.45
CA GLY A 81 15.84 -3.89 -6.39
C GLY A 81 15.17 -3.82 -7.77
N LYS A 82 14.12 -4.62 -8.03
CA LYS A 82 13.44 -4.65 -9.33
C LYS A 82 11.92 -4.53 -9.25
N THR A 83 11.27 -5.34 -8.41
CA THR A 83 9.81 -5.39 -8.35
C THR A 83 9.26 -4.09 -7.75
N ILE A 84 8.28 -3.48 -8.41
CA ILE A 84 7.63 -2.26 -7.92
C ILE A 84 6.53 -2.63 -6.92
N ILE A 85 6.51 -1.92 -5.79
CA ILE A 85 5.43 -1.99 -4.80
C ILE A 85 4.71 -0.64 -4.78
N TYR A 86 3.40 -0.68 -4.98
CA TYR A 86 2.49 0.45 -4.84
C TYR A 86 1.87 0.45 -3.45
N LEU A 87 1.78 1.62 -2.84
CA LEU A 87 1.09 1.82 -1.57
C LEU A 87 -0.25 2.51 -1.82
N ALA A 88 -1.29 1.90 -1.28
CA ALA A 88 -2.63 2.45 -1.29
C ALA A 88 -3.05 2.90 0.11
N HIS A 89 -3.92 3.89 0.19
CA HIS A 89 -4.51 4.35 1.44
C HIS A 89 -5.99 4.71 1.23
N PRO A 90 -6.90 4.44 2.21
CA PRO A 90 -8.35 4.65 2.07
C PRO A 90 -8.79 6.10 1.82
N LYS A 91 -7.87 7.06 1.99
CA LYS A 91 -8.13 8.50 1.85
C LYS A 91 -7.17 9.18 0.87
N SER A 92 -6.86 8.53 -0.26
CA SER A 92 -5.86 9.02 -1.22
C SER A 92 -6.46 9.78 -2.40
N CYS A 93 -7.62 9.35 -2.89
CA CYS A 93 -8.27 9.98 -4.03
C CYS A 93 -9.43 10.84 -3.55
N GLU A 94 -9.57 12.04 -4.11
CA GLU A 94 -10.80 12.82 -3.97
C GLU A 94 -11.78 12.35 -5.04
N VAL A 95 -12.92 11.84 -4.59
CA VAL A 95 -14.02 11.43 -5.45
C VAL A 95 -15.10 12.49 -5.30
N LYS A 96 -15.42 13.15 -6.41
CA LYS A 96 -16.55 14.05 -6.49
C LYS A 96 -17.78 13.22 -6.79
N GLU A 97 -18.76 13.27 -5.92
CA GLU A 97 -20.02 12.62 -6.18
C GLU A 97 -20.91 13.54 -7.03
N PRO A 98 -21.31 13.13 -8.25
CA PRO A 98 -22.20 13.95 -9.07
C PRO A 98 -23.55 14.11 -8.39
N VAL A 99 -24.10 15.33 -8.39
CA VAL A 99 -25.41 15.66 -7.79
C VAL A 99 -26.53 14.73 -8.31
N ALA A 100 -26.45 14.29 -9.57
CA ALA A 100 -27.42 13.36 -10.15
C ALA A 100 -27.41 11.97 -9.50
N LEU A 101 -26.24 11.49 -9.05
CA LEU A 101 -26.13 10.20 -8.34
C LEU A 101 -26.76 10.29 -6.95
N GLN A 102 -26.52 11.41 -6.24
CA GLN A 102 -27.12 11.69 -4.95
C GLN A 102 -28.64 11.76 -5.02
N GLN A 103 -29.18 12.38 -6.08
CA GLN A 103 -30.62 12.43 -6.33
C GLN A 103 -31.20 11.04 -6.60
N ALA A 104 -30.53 10.24 -7.44
CA ALA A 104 -30.99 8.88 -7.74
C ALA A 104 -31.00 7.98 -6.49
N MET A 105 -29.99 8.08 -5.62
CA MET A 105 -29.95 7.36 -4.35
C MET A 105 -31.02 7.84 -3.37
N ALA A 106 -31.25 9.14 -3.23
CA ALA A 106 -32.29 9.70 -2.37
C ALA A 106 -33.72 9.28 -2.78
N ILE A 107 -33.94 9.12 -4.09
CA ILE A 107 -35.19 8.58 -4.66
C ILE A 107 -35.31 7.07 -4.37
N ALA A 108 -34.23 6.31 -4.55
CA ALA A 108 -34.21 4.86 -4.32
C ALA A 108 -34.38 4.48 -2.84
N GLU A 109 -33.88 5.32 -1.91
CA GLU A 109 -34.00 5.13 -0.46
C GLU A 109 -35.35 5.60 0.11
N GLY A 110 -36.31 6.01 -0.73
CA GLY A 110 -37.68 6.31 -0.31
C GLY A 110 -37.81 7.52 0.61
N SER A 111 -36.94 8.52 0.49
CA SER A 111 -37.00 9.71 1.36
C SER A 111 -38.16 10.63 0.97
N GLU A 112 -39.34 10.41 1.55
CA GLU A 112 -40.54 11.25 1.43
C GLU A 112 -40.40 12.60 2.18
N THR A 113 -39.40 13.42 1.82
CA THR A 113 -39.38 14.81 2.28
C THR A 113 -39.76 15.73 1.13
N ASN A 114 -41.03 16.17 1.11
CA ASN A 114 -41.62 17.20 0.23
C ASN A 114 -41.02 18.62 0.46
N GLN A 115 -39.71 18.73 0.67
CA GLN A 115 -39.00 20.00 0.68
C GLN A 115 -38.00 20.02 -0.46
N PRO A 116 -37.98 21.07 -1.31
CA PRO A 116 -36.91 21.25 -2.28
C PRO A 116 -35.61 21.43 -1.49
N ARG A 117 -34.80 20.37 -1.38
CA ARG A 117 -33.45 20.50 -0.82
C ARG A 117 -32.69 21.44 -1.75
N LEU A 118 -32.17 22.54 -1.18
CA LEU A 118 -31.22 23.43 -1.83
C LEU A 118 -30.21 22.55 -2.60
N LEU A 119 -29.94 22.87 -3.87
CA LEU A 119 -28.91 22.19 -4.66
C LEU A 119 -27.61 22.17 -3.85
N GLU A 120 -27.32 21.04 -3.21
CA GLU A 120 -26.14 20.90 -2.36
C GLU A 120 -24.91 20.97 -3.26
N THR A 121 -23.95 21.78 -2.84
CA THR A 121 -22.62 21.89 -3.42
C THR A 121 -21.99 20.49 -3.58
N GLU A 122 -21.18 20.30 -4.63
CA GLU A 122 -20.45 19.04 -4.87
C GLU A 122 -19.84 18.50 -3.57
N LYS A 123 -20.24 17.29 -3.14
CA LYS A 123 -19.59 16.61 -2.01
C LYS A 123 -18.30 15.99 -2.50
N VAL A 124 -17.19 16.38 -1.88
CA VAL A 124 -15.88 15.82 -2.12
C VAL A 124 -15.59 14.82 -1.00
N GLU A 125 -15.57 13.53 -1.33
CA GLU A 125 -15.22 12.47 -0.41
C GLU A 125 -13.83 11.92 -0.71
N LYS A 126 -13.17 11.36 0.31
CA LYS A 126 -11.89 10.67 0.11
C LYS A 126 -12.12 9.17 -0.03
N ALA A 127 -11.51 8.58 -1.05
CA ALA A 127 -11.61 7.17 -1.35
C ALA A 127 -10.24 6.48 -1.40
N LEU A 128 -10.30 5.14 -1.44
CA LEU A 128 -9.13 4.29 -1.63
C LEU A 128 -8.43 4.64 -2.94
N GLY A 129 -7.12 4.86 -2.85
CA GLY A 129 -6.29 5.11 -4.00
C GLY A 129 -4.83 4.81 -3.73
N ILE A 130 -4.06 4.68 -4.80
CA ILE A 130 -2.61 4.57 -4.76
C ILE A 130 -2.04 5.98 -4.59
N PHE A 131 -1.12 6.16 -3.65
CA PHE A 131 -0.52 7.48 -3.38
C PHE A 131 1.00 7.51 -3.56
N THR A 132 1.67 6.35 -3.58
CA THR A 132 3.11 6.26 -3.84
C THR A 132 3.51 4.87 -4.31
N ALA A 133 4.71 4.76 -4.87
CA ALA A 133 5.32 3.50 -5.28
C ALA A 133 6.82 3.52 -4.99
N PHE A 134 7.39 2.35 -4.72
CA PHE A 134 8.82 2.19 -4.40
C PHE A 134 9.34 0.82 -4.83
N ILE A 135 10.65 0.68 -4.87
CA ILE A 135 11.33 -0.59 -5.13
C ILE A 135 12.01 -1.03 -3.82
N PRO A 136 11.60 -2.16 -3.22
CA PRO A 136 12.17 -2.64 -1.96
C PRO A 136 13.63 -3.05 -2.17
N GLN A 137 14.51 -2.66 -1.25
CA GLN A 137 15.94 -2.93 -1.33
C GLN A 137 16.39 -4.07 -0.41
N ARG A 138 15.67 -4.30 0.69
CA ARG A 138 16.02 -5.30 1.70
C ARG A 138 14.77 -5.88 2.35
N VAL A 139 14.90 -7.11 2.86
CA VAL A 139 13.91 -7.74 3.73
C VAL A 139 14.59 -8.14 5.02
N GLU A 140 14.01 -7.72 6.14
CA GLU A 140 14.52 -8.01 7.47
C GLU A 140 13.55 -8.98 8.16
N LYS A 141 14.10 -9.95 8.90
CA LYS A 141 13.33 -10.82 9.77
C LYS A 141 13.83 -10.69 11.19
N LEU A 142 12.93 -10.32 12.09
CA LEU A 142 13.18 -10.40 13.52
C LEU A 142 13.29 -11.87 13.94
N VAL A 143 14.40 -12.21 14.61
CA VAL A 143 14.69 -13.56 15.10
C VAL A 143 15.12 -13.47 16.55
N TRP A 144 14.59 -14.33 17.41
CA TRP A 144 15.00 -14.36 18.81
C TRP A 144 16.40 -14.96 18.95
N GLU A 145 17.17 -14.47 19.91
CA GLU A 145 18.50 -15.00 20.21
C GLU A 145 18.48 -16.52 20.45
N SER A 146 17.47 -17.00 21.19
CA SER A 146 17.26 -18.43 21.44
C SER A 146 16.97 -19.27 20.18
N GLU A 147 16.47 -18.67 19.10
CA GLU A 147 16.30 -19.36 17.81
C GLU A 147 17.62 -19.51 17.04
N LEU A 148 18.67 -18.80 17.44
CA LEU A 148 19.99 -18.80 16.81
C LEU A 148 21.03 -19.60 17.61
N GLU A 149 20.65 -20.20 18.73
CA GLU A 149 21.56 -21.00 19.55
C GLU A 149 21.88 -22.37 18.91
N GLY A 150 23.17 -22.72 18.95
CA GLY A 150 23.67 -24.02 18.48
C GLY A 150 23.70 -24.19 16.96
N GLU A 151 23.98 -25.42 16.52
CA GLU A 151 24.16 -25.76 15.09
C GLU A 151 22.90 -25.49 14.25
N GLN A 152 21.71 -25.77 14.81
CA GLN A 152 20.44 -25.53 14.12
C GLN A 152 20.18 -24.03 13.92
N GLY A 153 20.56 -23.19 14.88
CA GLY A 153 20.44 -21.75 14.78
C GLY A 153 21.31 -21.16 13.67
N GLU A 154 22.56 -21.62 13.56
CA GLU A 154 23.46 -21.22 12.46
C GLU A 154 22.94 -21.68 11.08
N LEU A 155 22.43 -22.91 10.98
CA LEU A 155 21.79 -23.39 9.75
C LEU A 155 20.57 -22.56 9.37
N TYR A 156 19.76 -22.18 10.36
CA TYR A 156 18.60 -21.33 10.14
C TYR A 156 18.98 -19.92 9.69
N LYS A 157 19.99 -19.31 10.32
CA LYS A 157 20.55 -18.00 9.92
C LYS A 157 21.05 -18.04 8.47
N ALA A 158 21.88 -19.02 8.14
CA ALA A 158 22.41 -19.21 6.79
C ALA A 158 21.29 -19.42 5.75
N SER A 159 20.20 -20.09 6.12
CA SER A 159 19.01 -20.27 5.27
C SER A 159 18.30 -18.94 4.98
N LEU A 160 18.19 -18.03 5.96
CA LEU A 160 17.63 -16.70 5.76
C LEU A 160 18.51 -15.86 4.83
N GLU A 161 19.81 -15.83 5.06
CA GLU A 161 20.78 -15.08 4.25
C GLU A 161 20.79 -15.58 2.80
N LYS A 162 20.75 -16.90 2.59
CA LYS A 162 20.63 -17.51 1.25
C LYS A 162 19.37 -17.06 0.49
N ARG A 163 18.31 -16.67 1.22
CA ARG A 163 17.06 -16.15 0.66
C ARG A 163 17.05 -14.63 0.53
N GLY A 164 18.16 -13.95 0.83
CA GLY A 164 18.26 -12.49 0.82
C GLY A 164 17.52 -11.82 1.97
N ILE A 165 17.29 -12.54 3.07
CA ILE A 165 16.62 -12.03 4.28
C ILE A 165 17.69 -11.75 5.33
N THR A 166 17.76 -10.51 5.80
CA THR A 166 18.66 -10.12 6.88
C THR A 166 18.04 -10.47 8.23
N PRO A 167 18.63 -11.38 9.02
CA PRO A 167 18.16 -11.66 10.37
C PRO A 167 18.54 -10.49 11.30
N ILE A 168 17.55 -9.96 12.03
CA ILE A 168 17.72 -8.95 13.07
C ILE A 168 17.49 -9.64 14.40
N VAL A 169 18.56 -9.79 15.18
CA VAL A 169 18.54 -10.54 16.44
C VAL A 169 17.90 -9.70 17.55
N ILE A 170 16.93 -10.27 18.24
CA ILE A 170 16.25 -9.67 19.38
C ILE A 170 16.63 -10.44 20.65
N PRO A 171 16.99 -9.75 21.76
CA PRO A 171 17.23 -10.40 23.03
C PRO A 171 16.05 -11.25 23.49
N SER A 172 16.32 -12.47 23.97
CA SER A 172 15.27 -13.35 24.47
C SER A 172 14.54 -12.70 25.65
N GLY A 173 13.21 -12.52 25.51
CA GLY A 173 12.36 -11.96 26.56
C GLY A 173 12.07 -10.45 26.47
N ASP A 174 12.49 -9.78 25.40
CA ASP A 174 12.06 -8.42 25.08
C ASP A 174 10.53 -8.33 25.03
N LYS A 175 9.96 -7.36 25.75
CA LYS A 175 8.50 -7.16 25.86
C LYS A 175 7.93 -6.39 24.68
N ASP A 176 8.75 -5.61 23.98
CA ASP A 176 8.30 -4.76 22.87
C ASP A 176 8.05 -5.56 21.59
N HIS A 177 8.58 -6.78 21.52
CA HIS A 177 8.57 -7.64 20.34
C HIS A 177 7.82 -8.97 20.53
N LYS A 178 6.99 -9.07 21.58
CA LYS A 178 6.12 -10.24 21.85
C LYS A 178 4.93 -10.35 20.91
#